data_AF-A0A3N5TQ13-F1
#
_entry.id   AF-A0A3N5TQ13-F1
#
_cell.length_a   1.000
_cell.length_b   1.000
_cell.length_c   1.000
_cell.angle_alpha   90.00
_cell.angle_beta   90.00
_cell.angle_gamma   90.00
#
_symmetry.space_group_name_H-M   'P 1'
#
loop_
_entity.id
_entity.type
_entity.pdbx_description
1 polymer ?
#
loop_
_entity_poly.entity_id
_entity_poly.type
_entity_poly.pdbx_seq_one_letter_code
_entity_poly.pdbx_strand_id
1 'polypeptide(L)'
;MIDTLYSLDALGTSRAFFLALMIGFGFGFALERAGFSSSRRLAGVFYFTDMAVVKVMFSALITAMMGLSYLVEFGWIQLDQIFLMPTIYGAQIVGGLLFGIGFVMGAWCPGTAAAGLAA
;
A
#
# COMPACT_ATOMS: atom_id res chain seq x y z
N MET A 1 -2.54 2.51 25.51
CA MET A 1 -1.47 3.25 24.82
C MET A 1 -0.55 2.21 24.19
N ILE A 2 -0.40 2.22 22.87
CA ILE A 2 0.41 1.23 22.16
C ILE A 2 1.65 1.97 21.63
N ASP A 3 2.83 1.58 22.11
CA ASP A 3 4.08 2.05 21.52
C ASP A 3 4.27 1.38 20.16
N THR A 4 4.55 2.18 19.12
CA THR A 4 4.78 1.64 17.78
C THR A 4 6.19 1.05 17.71
N LEU A 5 6.38 0.01 16.89
CA LEU A 5 7.72 -0.53 16.63
C LEU A 5 8.67 0.50 16.00
N TYR A 6 8.11 1.56 15.41
CA TYR A 6 8.84 2.69 14.85
C TYR A 6 9.44 3.58 15.95
N SER A 7 8.67 3.95 16.98
CA SER A 7 9.20 4.78 18.08
C SER A 7 10.17 4.04 19.00
N LEU A 8 10.03 2.72 19.08
CA LEU A 8 10.94 1.84 19.80
C LEU A 8 12.24 1.55 19.01
N ASP A 9 12.39 2.11 17.80
CA ASP A 9 13.47 1.85 16.85
C ASP A 9 13.77 0.35 16.65
N ALA A 10 12.72 -0.47 16.78
CA ALA A 10 12.81 -1.93 16.89
C ALA A 10 12.54 -2.64 15.55
N LEU A 11 12.51 -1.90 14.44
CA LEU A 11 12.20 -2.42 13.10
C LEU A 11 13.17 -3.52 12.62
N GLY A 12 14.40 -3.54 13.12
CA GLY A 12 15.39 -4.59 12.83
C GLY A 12 15.25 -5.86 13.67
N THR A 13 14.29 -5.92 14.60
CA THR A 13 14.12 -7.05 15.51
C THR A 13 13.38 -8.20 14.83
N SER A 14 13.67 -9.45 15.21
CA SER A 14 12.97 -10.64 14.70
C SER A 14 11.43 -10.55 14.83
N ARG A 15 10.94 -9.88 15.88
CA ARG A 15 9.50 -9.62 16.09
C ARG A 15 8.91 -8.73 15.00
N ALA A 16 9.62 -7.69 14.57
CA ALA A 16 9.18 -6.79 13.51
C ALA A 16 9.16 -7.53 12.16
N PHE A 17 10.17 -8.34 11.85
CA PHE A 17 10.17 -9.18 10.65
C PHE A 17 9.03 -10.19 10.63
N PHE A 18 8.74 -10.83 11.77
CA PHE A 18 7.62 -11.76 11.87
C PHE A 18 6.27 -11.08 11.62
N LEU A 19 6.04 -9.91 12.23
CA LEU A 19 4.83 -9.11 12.01
C LEU A 19 4.74 -8.63 10.56
N ALA A 20 5.84 -8.16 9.97
CA ALA A 20 5.90 -7.76 8.57
C ALA A 20 5.54 -8.91 7.62
N LEU A 21 5.99 -10.13 7.92
CA LEU A 21 5.63 -11.34 7.16
C LEU A 21 4.13 -11.62 7.25
N MET A 22 3.53 -11.57 8.45
CA MET A 22 2.10 -11.81 8.62
C MET A 22 1.24 -10.76 7.91
N ILE A 23 1.60 -9.48 8.03
CA ILE A 23 0.91 -8.38 7.36
C ILE A 23 1.07 -8.50 5.84
N GLY A 24 2.28 -8.82 5.36
CA GLY A 24 2.56 -9.03 3.94
C GLY A 24 1.75 -10.19 3.35
N PHE A 25 1.61 -11.29 4.08
CA PHE A 25 0.77 -12.41 3.67
C PHE A 25 -0.71 -12.02 3.59
N GLY A 26 -1.23 -11.31 4.60
CA GLY A 26 -2.61 -10.81 4.58
C GLY A 26 -2.87 -9.83 3.44
N PHE A 27 -1.90 -8.96 3.15
CA PHE A 27 -1.96 -8.03 2.01
C PHE A 27 -1.97 -8.77 0.67
N GLY A 28 -1.07 -9.75 0.48
CA GLY A 28 -1.03 -10.59 -0.72
C GLY A 28 -2.33 -11.36 -0.94
N PHE A 29 -2.89 -11.96 0.12
CA PHE A 29 -4.18 -12.65 0.06
C PHE A 29 -5.32 -11.70 -0.38
N ALA A 30 -5.35 -10.47 0.13
CA ALA A 30 -6.33 -9.47 -0.28
C ALA A 30 -6.17 -9.05 -1.76
N LEU A 31 -4.93 -8.90 -2.25
CA LEU A 31 -4.66 -8.61 -3.66
C LEU A 31 -5.11 -9.75 -4.58
N GLU A 32 -4.86 -11.00 -4.20
CA GLU A 32 -5.29 -12.18 -4.96
C GLU A 32 -6.81 -12.26 -5.03
N ARG A 33 -7.49 -12.01 -3.90
CA ARG A 33 -8.95 -11.98 -3.82
C ARG A 33 -9.56 -10.85 -4.65
N ALA A 34 -8.86 -9.72 -4.79
CA ALA A 34 -9.25 -8.64 -5.70
C ALA A 34 -8.96 -8.99 -7.19
N GLY A 35 -8.24 -10.08 -7.45
CA GLY A 35 -7.79 -10.52 -8.78
C GLY A 35 -6.77 -9.58 -9.42
N PHE A 36 -5.99 -8.89 -8.58
CA PHE A 36 -4.86 -8.08 -9.01
C PHE A 36 -3.61 -8.90 -9.32
N SER A 37 -3.72 -10.22 -9.39
CA SER A 37 -2.72 -11.14 -9.94
C SER A 37 -2.80 -11.28 -11.46
N SER A 38 -3.69 -10.54 -12.14
CA SER A 38 -3.79 -10.54 -13.60
C SER A 38 -3.44 -9.18 -14.19
N SER A 39 -2.37 -9.13 -14.98
CA SER A 39 -1.95 -7.92 -15.72
C SER A 39 -3.08 -7.35 -16.59
N ARG A 40 -3.91 -8.22 -17.18
CA ARG A 40 -5.03 -7.82 -18.04
C ARG A 40 -6.09 -7.04 -17.27
N ARG A 41 -6.37 -7.43 -16.02
CA ARG A 41 -7.34 -6.74 -15.17
C ARG A 41 -6.81 -5.36 -14.76
N LEU A 42 -5.51 -5.26 -14.45
CA LEU A 42 -4.88 -3.97 -14.17
C LEU A 42 -4.80 -3.06 -15.40
N ALA A 43 -4.45 -3.60 -16.57
CA ALA A 43 -4.43 -2.85 -17.83
C ALA A 43 -5.83 -2.33 -18.21
N GLY A 44 -6.89 -3.03 -17.79
CA GLY A 44 -8.29 -2.67 -18.06
C GLY A 44 -8.68 -1.26 -17.61
N VAL A 45 -7.95 -0.68 -16.65
CA VAL A 45 -8.17 0.71 -16.22
C VAL A 45 -7.83 1.70 -17.33
N PHE A 46 -6.78 1.44 -18.10
CA PHE A 46 -6.32 2.32 -19.20
C PHE A 46 -7.21 2.22 -20.43
N TYR A 47 -7.82 1.04 -20.64
CA TYR A 47 -8.77 0.81 -21.72
C TYR A 47 -10.22 1.13 -21.33
N PHE A 48 -10.44 1.66 -20.12
CA PHE A 48 -11.74 1.93 -19.54
C PHE A 48 -12.70 0.71 -19.51
N THR A 49 -12.16 -0.50 -19.60
CA THR A 49 -12.95 -1.75 -19.60
C THR A 49 -13.18 -2.28 -18.20
N ASP A 50 -12.24 -2.03 -17.28
CA ASP A 50 -12.32 -2.49 -15.89
C ASP A 50 -11.82 -1.42 -14.92
N MET A 51 -12.75 -0.90 -14.10
CA MET A 51 -12.49 0.13 -13.09
C MET A 51 -12.25 -0.46 -11.69
N ALA A 52 -12.04 -1.78 -11.59
CA ALA A 52 -11.80 -2.45 -10.31
C ALA A 52 -10.61 -1.83 -9.55
N VAL A 53 -9.51 -1.49 -10.24
CA VAL A 53 -8.33 -0.88 -9.60
C VAL A 53 -8.68 0.41 -8.88
N VAL A 54 -9.35 1.34 -9.57
CA VAL A 54 -9.74 2.64 -9.00
C VAL A 54 -10.71 2.44 -7.83
N LYS A 55 -11.74 1.61 -8.01
CA LYS A 55 -12.75 1.39 -6.97
C LYS A 55 -12.17 0.77 -5.70
N VAL A 56 -11.36 -0.27 -5.83
CA VAL A 56 -10.80 -1.02 -4.69
C VAL A 56 -9.70 -0.23 -3.98
N MET A 57 -8.79 0.40 -4.72
CA MET A 57 -7.72 1.19 -4.11
C MET A 57 -8.25 2.44 -3.44
N PHE A 58 -9.21 3.14 -4.05
CA PHE A 58 -9.78 4.35 -3.46
C PHE A 58 -10.64 4.03 -2.23
N SER A 59 -11.44 2.96 -2.26
CA SER A 59 -12.20 2.55 -1.08
C SER A 59 -11.27 2.11 0.06
N ALA A 60 -10.24 1.30 -0.24
CA ALA A 60 -9.24 0.90 0.75
C ALA A 60 -8.51 2.11 1.36
N LEU A 61 -8.17 3.12 0.55
CA LEU A 61 -7.54 4.36 1.02
C LEU A 61 -8.46 5.12 1.97
N ILE A 62 -9.73 5.31 1.61
CA ILE A 62 -10.70 5.98 2.48
C ILE A 62 -10.90 5.20 3.78
N THR A 63 -11.04 3.87 3.70
CA THR A 63 -11.17 3.00 4.88
C THR A 63 -9.94 3.11 5.79
N ALA A 64 -8.73 3.13 5.22
CA ALA A 64 -7.50 3.29 5.98
C ALA A 64 -7.40 4.67 6.63
N MET A 65 -7.75 5.74 5.90
CA MET A 65 -7.80 7.10 6.44
C MET A 65 -8.78 7.21 7.60
N MET A 66 -10.03 6.77 7.42
CA MET A 66 -11.03 6.78 8.50
C MET A 66 -10.59 5.91 9.69
N GLY A 67 -10.09 4.71 9.43
CA GLY A 67 -9.58 3.83 10.48
C GLY A 67 -8.49 4.50 11.30
N LEU A 68 -7.48 5.07 10.64
CA LEU A 68 -6.40 5.77 11.32
C LEU A 68 -6.92 6.97 12.14
N SER A 69 -7.84 7.77 11.60
CA SER A 69 -8.46 8.89 12.33
C SER A 69 -9.15 8.41 13.60
N TYR A 70 -9.95 7.34 13.56
CA TYR A 70 -10.58 6.79 14.75
C TYR A 70 -9.54 6.30 15.77
N LEU A 71 -8.51 5.59 15.33
CA LEU A 71 -7.46 5.08 16.23
C LEU A 71 -6.67 6.22 16.92
N VAL A 72 -6.53 7.36 16.26
CA VAL A 72 -5.95 8.58 16.84
C VAL A 72 -6.90 9.20 17.86
N GLU A 73 -8.19 9.33 17.56
CA GLU A 73 -9.19 9.88 18.49
C GLU A 73 -9.36 9.04 19.76
N PHE A 74 -9.26 7.71 19.66
CA PHE A 74 -9.28 6.80 20.81
C PHE A 74 -7.98 6.82 21.65
N GLY A 75 -6.97 7.60 21.24
CA GLY A 75 -5.69 7.70 21.94
C GLY A 75 -4.85 6.43 21.88
N TRP A 76 -5.10 5.56 20.89
CA TRP A 76 -4.33 4.33 20.70
C TRP A 76 -3.02 4.58 19.94
N ILE A 77 -3.04 5.54 19.00
CA ILE A 77 -1.88 5.99 18.21
C ILE A 77 -1.74 7.51 18.35
N GLN A 78 -0.52 8.00 18.61
CA GLN A 78 -0.23 9.43 18.58
C GLN A 78 0.41 9.82 17.25
N LEU A 79 0.19 11.05 16.79
CA LEU A 79 0.75 11.53 15.51
C LEU A 79 2.27 11.57 15.50
N ASP A 80 2.94 11.75 16.64
CA ASP A 80 4.40 11.73 16.76
C ASP A 80 5.01 10.34 16.48
N GLN A 81 4.19 9.30 16.58
CA GLN A 81 4.60 7.90 16.36
C GLN A 81 4.46 7.49 14.89
N ILE A 82 3.94 8.38 14.04
CA ILE A 82 3.70 8.15 12.62
C ILE A 82 4.81 8.83 11.83
N PHE A 83 5.50 8.08 10.97
CA PHE A 83 6.50 8.65 10.09
C PHE A 83 5.83 9.35 8.89
N LEU A 84 5.85 10.68 8.89
CA LEU A 84 5.43 11.48 7.73
C LEU A 84 6.64 11.73 6.82
N MET A 85 6.52 11.25 5.58
CA MET A 85 7.58 11.42 4.58
C MET A 85 7.74 12.91 4.23
N PRO A 86 8.97 13.46 4.16
CA PRO A 86 9.19 14.85 3.77
C PRO A 86 8.68 15.10 2.35
N THR A 87 7.92 16.17 2.18
CA THR A 87 7.31 16.56 0.89
C THR A 87 8.32 17.29 0.01
N ILE A 88 9.13 16.52 -0.72
CA ILE A 88 10.08 17.05 -1.70
C ILE A 88 9.42 17.00 -3.08
N TYR A 89 8.82 18.12 -3.49
CA TYR A 89 8.03 18.21 -4.73
C TYR A 89 8.78 17.72 -5.97
N GLY A 90 10.07 18.09 -6.11
CA GLY A 90 10.88 17.66 -7.26
C GLY A 90 11.02 16.14 -7.35
N ALA A 91 11.32 15.48 -6.23
CA ALA A 91 11.46 14.02 -6.17
C ALA A 91 10.11 13.32 -6.39
N GLN A 92 9.02 13.88 -5.84
CA GLN A 92 7.68 13.32 -6.00
C GLN A 92 7.18 13.39 -7.44
N ILE A 93 7.41 14.51 -8.14
CA ILE A 93 7.02 14.67 -9.56
C ILE A 93 7.80 13.68 -10.42
N VAL A 94 9.13 13.64 -10.27
CA VAL A 94 9.99 12.75 -11.08
C VAL A 94 9.68 11.28 -10.79
N GLY A 95 9.56 10.92 -9.51
CA GLY A 95 9.23 9.56 -9.08
C GLY A 95 7.83 9.13 -9.54
N GLY A 96 6.83 10.01 -9.43
CA GLY A 96 5.47 9.76 -9.88
C GLY A 96 5.38 9.58 -11.40
N LEU A 97 6.11 10.38 -12.17
CA LEU A 97 6.18 10.25 -13.62
C LEU A 97 6.83 8.91 -14.02
N LEU A 98 7.97 8.56 -13.40
CA LEU A 98 8.68 7.31 -13.69
C LEU A 98 7.84 6.08 -13.31
N PHE A 99 7.16 6.14 -12.16
CA PHE A 99 6.20 5.12 -11.72
C PHE A 99 5.04 4.99 -12.72
N GLY A 100 4.46 6.11 -13.15
CA GLY A 100 3.36 6.11 -14.11
C GLY A 100 3.76 5.49 -15.46
N ILE A 101 4.92 5.84 -15.98
CA ILE A 101 5.47 5.25 -17.21
C ILE A 101 5.64 3.73 -17.04
N GLY A 102 6.24 3.29 -15.93
CA GLY A 102 6.39 1.87 -15.62
C GLY A 102 5.05 1.13 -15.52
N PHE A 103 4.05 1.76 -14.88
CA PHE A 103 2.72 1.17 -14.72
C PHE A 103 1.99 1.02 -16.06
N VAL A 104 2.09 2.01 -16.97
CA VAL A 104 1.50 1.91 -18.32
C VAL A 104 2.19 0.84 -19.15
N MET A 105 3.52 0.75 -19.11
CA MET A 105 4.27 -0.24 -19.91
C MET A 105 4.09 -1.67 -19.39
N GLY A 106 4.11 -1.86 -18.07
CA GLY A 106 4.03 -3.17 -17.44
C GLY A 106 2.62 -3.64 -17.11
N ALA A 107 1.66 -2.72 -16.99
CA ALA A 107 0.33 -2.98 -16.41
C ALA A 107 0.39 -3.60 -14.99
N TRP A 108 1.42 -3.23 -14.21
CA TRP A 108 1.62 -3.68 -12.83
C TRP A 108 2.10 -2.57 -11.91
N CYS A 109 1.58 -2.57 -10.68
CA CYS A 109 2.12 -1.82 -9.55
C CYS A 109 3.12 -2.71 -8.80
N PRO A 110 4.06 -2.20 -7.99
CA PRO A 110 5.09 -3.03 -7.33
C PRO A 110 4.49 -4.15 -6.47
N GLY A 111 3.43 -3.89 -5.72
CA GLY A 111 2.74 -4.91 -4.91
C GLY A 111 1.97 -5.93 -5.75
N THR A 112 1.35 -5.50 -6.86
CA THR A 112 0.61 -6.42 -7.73
C THR A 112 1.56 -7.22 -8.61
N ALA A 113 2.71 -6.67 -9.01
CA ALA A 113 3.78 -7.41 -9.69
C ALA A 113 4.29 -8.57 -8.84
N ALA A 114 4.51 -8.34 -7.53
CA ALA A 114 4.90 -9.41 -6.61
C ALA A 114 3.81 -10.49 -6.48
N ALA A 115 2.54 -10.10 -6.41
CA ALA A 115 1.42 -11.05 -6.43
C ALA A 115 1.33 -11.82 -7.75
N GLY A 116 1.52 -11.13 -8.88
CA GLY A 116 1.52 -11.72 -10.23
C GLY A 116 2.69 -12.65 -10.51
N LEU A 117 3.82 -12.50 -9.84
CA LEU A 117 4.92 -13.48 -9.91
C LEU A 117 4.58 -14.80 -9.20
N ALA A 118 3.64 -14.78 -8.25
CA ALA A 118 3.24 -15.94 -7.48
C ALA A 118 2.05 -16.71 -8.09
N ALA A 119 1.38 -16.14 -9.09
CA ALA A 119 0.18 -16.68 -9.77
C ALA A 119 0.53 -17.32 -11.12
#